data_AF-A0A4U3LXC5-F1
#
_entry.id   AF-A0A4U3LXC5-F1
#
_cell.length_a   1.000
_cell.length_b   1.000
_cell.length_c   1.000
_cell.angle_alpha   90.00
_cell.angle_beta   90.00
_cell.angle_gamma   90.00
#
_symmetry.space_group_name_H-M   'P 1'
#
loop_
_entity.id
_entity.type
_entity.pdbx_description
1 polymer ?
#
loop_
_entity_poly.entity_id
_entity_poly.type
_entity_poly.pdbx_seq_one_letter_code
_entity_poly.pdbx_strand_id
1 'polypeptide(L)'
;MEFWQPNSPLGGLAHVKSGRSRRESSWDRSGGNRDFAVVPAGETFVIADISGAGRIEHIWLTTRCYSEKYLRKLVIEMFWDGEENPSVRAPLGDFFGVGHAVAKHYISLPLNAVFGPRRGPKGPFAAAMNSYFPMPFGSHARIQIRNESDQPIENLFYYVDYELSEQPIPDDVARFHAYYRQEKPTTAVRHTSELENPAPWDLPGTNLTGDDNYVILDATGTGHYVGCVLSIDNFDASNQVFTWPGEGDDMFFIDGEVWPPSLHGTGTEDYFGAAWGFPSGEYAGPYHGITLGASPQEHFGLWSMFRWHIEDPVRFEKSLRVSIEHGHANDQGNDYSSVAYWYQLGDHAPHAELPPVEERLPRRWPEHGLWDE
;
A
#
# COMPACT_ATOMS: atom_id res chain seq x y z
N MET A 1 -6.41 33.38 -29.03
CA MET A 1 -7.08 32.38 -28.18
C MET A 1 -5.97 31.75 -27.38
N GLU A 2 -5.75 32.18 -26.14
CA GLU A 2 -4.81 31.46 -25.27
C GLU A 2 -5.43 30.09 -25.04
N PHE A 3 -4.81 29.05 -25.61
CA PHE A 3 -5.21 27.68 -25.32
C PHE A 3 -4.93 27.47 -23.83
N TRP A 4 -6.00 27.29 -23.05
CA TRP A 4 -5.97 27.09 -21.61
C TRP A 4 -4.91 26.07 -21.21
N GLN A 5 -4.24 26.29 -20.08
CA GLN A 5 -3.42 25.24 -19.48
C GLN A 5 -4.32 24.01 -19.21
N PRO A 6 -3.90 22.81 -19.61
CA PRO A 6 -4.71 21.62 -19.43
C PRO A 6 -4.97 21.36 -17.94
N ASN A 7 -6.24 21.25 -17.57
CA ASN A 7 -6.70 21.02 -16.19
C ASN A 7 -7.16 19.58 -15.95
N SER A 8 -6.88 18.66 -16.88
CA SER A 8 -7.21 17.23 -16.74
C SER A 8 -6.15 16.34 -17.40
N PRO A 9 -6.05 15.06 -16.98
CA PRO A 9 -5.12 14.11 -17.59
C PRO A 9 -5.30 13.99 -19.12
N LEU A 10 -6.55 14.03 -19.60
CA LEU A 10 -6.85 13.91 -21.04
C LEU A 10 -6.57 15.21 -21.81
N GLY A 11 -6.86 16.37 -21.22
CA GLY A 11 -6.61 17.67 -21.85
C GLY A 11 -5.12 17.91 -22.13
N GLY A 12 -4.24 17.41 -21.27
CA GLY A 12 -2.80 17.54 -21.42
C GLY A 12 -2.18 16.73 -22.55
N LEU A 13 -2.87 15.69 -23.05
CA LEU A 13 -2.32 14.75 -24.04
C LEU A 13 -2.06 15.40 -25.40
N ALA A 14 -2.81 16.43 -25.77
CA ALA A 14 -2.64 17.13 -27.05
C ALA A 14 -1.40 18.04 -27.08
N HIS A 15 -0.80 18.32 -25.91
CA HIS A 15 0.37 19.18 -25.79
C HIS A 15 1.65 18.35 -25.84
N VAL A 16 2.51 18.65 -26.82
CA VAL A 16 3.83 18.01 -26.93
C VAL A 16 4.71 18.51 -25.79
N LYS A 17 5.13 17.59 -24.92
CA LYS A 17 6.08 17.85 -23.84
C LYS A 17 7.50 17.60 -24.34
N SER A 18 8.45 18.45 -23.95
CA SER A 18 9.87 18.19 -24.15
C SER A 18 10.37 17.25 -23.06
N GLY A 19 11.04 16.17 -23.44
CA GLY A 19 11.60 15.20 -22.51
C GLY A 19 12.27 14.04 -23.24
N ARG A 20 12.95 13.18 -22.50
CA ARG A 20 13.55 11.96 -23.06
C ARG A 20 13.00 10.73 -22.35
N SER A 21 12.06 10.05 -23.00
CA SER A 21 11.53 8.77 -22.51
C SER A 21 12.61 7.69 -22.57
N ARG A 22 12.70 6.90 -21.50
CA ARG A 22 13.61 5.80 -21.30
C ARG A 22 12.88 4.66 -20.60
N ARG A 23 13.47 3.46 -20.68
CA ARG A 23 12.97 2.27 -20.00
C ARG A 23 14.14 1.43 -19.53
N GLU A 24 14.12 1.03 -18.26
CA GLU A 24 14.80 -0.18 -17.80
C GLU A 24 13.84 -1.35 -17.86
N SER A 25 14.29 -2.48 -18.42
CA SER A 25 13.46 -3.66 -18.51
C SER A 25 14.27 -4.95 -18.51
N SER A 26 13.58 -6.04 -18.17
CA SER A 26 14.13 -7.39 -18.12
C SER A 26 14.40 -8.03 -19.49
N TRP A 27 14.31 -7.28 -20.59
CA TRP A 27 14.43 -7.84 -21.95
C TRP A 27 15.77 -8.54 -22.19
N ASP A 28 15.72 -9.57 -23.03
CA ASP A 28 16.90 -10.35 -23.40
C ASP A 28 17.84 -9.53 -24.29
N ARG A 29 18.96 -9.08 -23.73
CA ARG A 29 19.95 -8.23 -24.43
C ARG A 29 20.60 -8.90 -25.64
N SER A 30 20.42 -10.21 -25.85
CA SER A 30 20.83 -10.91 -27.08
C SER A 30 19.85 -10.75 -28.24
N GLY A 31 18.64 -10.24 -27.99
CA GLY A 31 17.52 -10.23 -28.93
C GLY A 31 16.70 -11.54 -28.92
N GLY A 32 16.96 -12.42 -27.95
CA GLY A 32 16.18 -13.63 -27.70
C GLY A 32 14.86 -13.35 -26.98
N ASN A 33 14.31 -14.37 -26.33
CA ASN A 33 13.01 -14.32 -25.64
C ASN A 33 13.14 -14.70 -24.15
N ARG A 34 14.35 -14.66 -23.59
CA ARG A 34 14.55 -14.86 -22.15
C ARG A 34 14.42 -13.53 -21.42
N ASP A 35 13.27 -12.89 -21.57
CA ASP A 35 12.99 -11.51 -21.13
C ASP A 35 12.75 -11.38 -19.61
N PHE A 36 13.45 -12.17 -18.80
CA PHE A 36 13.32 -12.17 -17.35
C PHE A 36 14.68 -12.31 -16.67
N ALA A 37 14.77 -11.76 -15.46
CA ALA A 37 15.85 -12.04 -14.53
C ALA A 37 15.51 -13.26 -13.65
N VAL A 38 16.55 -13.94 -13.15
CA VAL A 38 16.46 -14.93 -12.08
C VAL A 38 17.05 -14.31 -10.83
N VAL A 39 16.34 -14.36 -9.70
CA VAL A 39 16.83 -13.83 -8.42
C VAL A 39 16.91 -14.99 -7.43
N PRO A 40 18.12 -15.42 -7.01
CA PRO A 40 18.24 -16.50 -6.03
C PRO A 40 17.56 -16.17 -4.70
N ALA A 41 17.28 -17.20 -3.89
CA ALA A 41 16.78 -17.02 -2.54
C ALA A 41 17.80 -16.25 -1.68
N GLY A 42 17.33 -15.27 -0.91
CA GLY A 42 18.17 -14.40 -0.07
C GLY A 42 18.89 -13.27 -0.82
N GLU A 43 18.83 -13.23 -2.15
CA GLU A 43 19.53 -12.22 -2.96
C GLU A 43 18.67 -10.98 -3.23
N THR A 44 19.35 -9.88 -3.55
CA THR A 44 18.72 -8.63 -3.99
C THR A 44 19.06 -8.36 -5.45
N PHE A 45 18.06 -7.96 -6.24
CA PHE A 45 18.22 -7.64 -7.65
C PHE A 45 17.79 -6.20 -7.93
N VAL A 46 18.71 -5.40 -8.48
CA VAL A 46 18.43 -4.02 -8.88
C VAL A 46 17.73 -4.02 -10.25
N ILE A 47 16.48 -3.57 -10.29
CA ILE A 47 15.68 -3.49 -11.52
C ILE A 47 15.86 -2.14 -12.25
N ALA A 48 16.33 -1.12 -11.54
CA ALA A 48 16.69 0.16 -12.12
C ALA A 48 17.79 0.84 -11.30
N ASP A 49 18.81 1.37 -11.98
CA ASP A 49 19.89 2.19 -11.42
C ASP A 49 20.13 3.36 -12.39
N ILE A 50 19.48 4.48 -12.11
CA ILE A 50 19.30 5.58 -13.05
C ILE A 50 20.04 6.80 -12.51
N SER A 51 21.02 7.31 -13.28
CA SER A 51 21.73 8.54 -12.96
C SER A 51 21.11 9.76 -13.66
N GLY A 52 21.14 10.90 -12.98
CA GLY A 52 20.64 12.20 -13.47
C GLY A 52 19.32 12.60 -12.82
N ALA A 53 18.75 13.71 -13.30
CA ALA A 53 17.43 14.20 -12.90
C ALA A 53 16.33 13.58 -13.77
N GLY A 54 15.22 13.18 -13.18
CA GLY A 54 14.12 12.59 -13.92
C GLY A 54 12.88 12.31 -13.10
N ARG A 55 11.94 11.59 -13.73
CA ARG A 55 10.70 11.13 -13.11
C ARG A 55 10.34 9.76 -13.66
N ILE A 56 10.13 8.80 -12.77
CA ILE A 56 9.52 7.52 -13.12
C ILE A 56 8.02 7.74 -13.26
N GLU A 57 7.44 7.27 -14.36
CA GLU A 57 6.04 7.48 -14.72
C GLU A 57 5.22 6.19 -14.64
N HIS A 58 5.90 5.06 -14.79
CA HIS A 58 5.24 3.77 -14.80
C HIS A 58 6.20 2.66 -14.38
N ILE A 59 5.72 1.80 -13.49
CA ILE A 59 6.36 0.54 -13.14
C ILE A 59 5.37 -0.57 -13.46
N TRP A 60 5.77 -1.51 -14.30
CA TRP A 60 5.09 -2.79 -14.46
C TRP A 60 6.00 -3.90 -14.00
N LEU A 61 5.46 -4.87 -13.26
CA LEU A 61 6.21 -6.05 -12.83
C LEU A 61 5.31 -7.28 -12.75
N THR A 62 5.85 -8.42 -13.14
CA THR A 62 5.29 -9.73 -12.81
C THR A 62 6.39 -10.72 -12.47
N THR A 63 6.08 -11.68 -11.62
CA THR A 63 7.07 -12.61 -11.08
C THR A 63 6.54 -14.02 -11.01
N ARG A 64 7.42 -14.99 -11.19
CA ARG A 64 7.19 -16.40 -10.88
C ARG A 64 8.13 -16.82 -9.76
N CYS A 65 7.60 -16.91 -8.55
CA CYS A 65 8.25 -17.49 -7.40
C CYS A 65 7.35 -18.60 -6.85
N TYR A 66 7.94 -19.76 -6.57
CA TYR A 66 7.20 -20.93 -6.07
C TYR A 66 7.09 -20.99 -4.55
N SER A 67 7.72 -20.04 -3.84
CA SER A 67 7.54 -19.92 -2.41
C SER A 67 6.08 -19.57 -2.10
N GLU A 68 5.46 -20.29 -1.17
CA GLU A 68 4.15 -19.91 -0.66
C GLU A 68 4.19 -18.49 -0.10
N LYS A 69 3.11 -17.73 -0.32
CA LYS A 69 2.96 -16.35 0.17
C LYS A 69 4.11 -15.43 -0.26
N TYR A 70 4.72 -15.69 -1.43
CA TYR A 70 5.87 -14.92 -1.92
C TYR A 70 5.61 -13.41 -1.99
N LEU A 71 4.36 -12.97 -2.21
CA LEU A 71 4.01 -11.55 -2.27
C LEU A 71 4.27 -10.78 -0.96
N ARG A 72 4.43 -11.49 0.17
CA ARG A 72 4.85 -10.91 1.46
C ARG A 72 6.36 -11.09 1.75
N LYS A 73 7.01 -11.98 0.99
CA LYS A 73 8.44 -12.34 1.13
C LYS A 73 9.34 -11.58 0.17
N LEU A 74 8.82 -11.20 -1.00
CA LEU A 74 9.49 -10.30 -1.92
C LEU A 74 9.26 -8.87 -1.45
N VAL A 75 10.31 -8.07 -1.39
CA VAL A 75 10.27 -6.69 -0.90
C VAL A 75 10.73 -5.77 -2.02
N ILE A 76 9.96 -4.73 -2.29
CA ILE A 76 10.38 -3.64 -3.17
C ILE A 76 11.02 -2.55 -2.32
N GLU A 77 12.19 -2.08 -2.75
CA GLU A 77 12.85 -0.93 -2.16
C GLU A 77 13.18 0.11 -3.24
N MET A 78 12.94 1.38 -2.96
CA MET A 78 13.31 2.50 -3.83
C MET A 78 14.10 3.53 -3.03
N PHE A 79 15.15 4.05 -3.66
CA PHE A 79 16.09 5.01 -3.09
C PHE A 79 16.20 6.20 -4.04
N TRP A 80 16.09 7.40 -3.51
CA TRP A 80 16.22 8.64 -4.27
C TRP A 80 17.49 9.40 -3.89
N ASP A 81 18.10 10.04 -4.88
CA ASP A 81 19.17 11.04 -4.70
C ASP A 81 20.39 10.58 -3.89
N GLY A 82 20.67 9.27 -3.94
CA GLY A 82 21.81 8.66 -3.27
C GLY A 82 21.59 8.34 -1.79
N GLU A 83 20.35 8.39 -1.29
CA GLU A 83 20.02 8.00 0.08
C GLU A 83 20.35 6.52 0.36
N GLU A 84 20.77 6.24 1.59
CA GLU A 84 21.07 4.88 2.05
C GLU A 84 19.85 4.18 2.66
N ASN A 85 18.94 4.93 3.27
CA ASN A 85 17.67 4.41 3.78
C ASN A 85 16.61 4.60 2.69
N PRO A 86 15.84 3.56 2.31
CA PRO A 86 14.93 3.68 1.19
C PRO A 86 13.69 4.50 1.56
N SER A 87 13.33 5.47 0.72
CA SER A 87 12.04 6.18 0.77
C SER A 87 10.83 5.27 0.51
N VAL A 88 11.03 4.15 -0.18
CA VAL A 88 9.98 3.13 -0.37
C VAL A 88 10.47 1.80 0.16
N ARG A 89 9.72 1.18 1.07
CA ARG A 89 10.00 -0.17 1.57
C ARG A 89 8.70 -0.87 1.94
N ALA A 90 8.32 -1.87 1.15
CA ALA A 90 7.12 -2.65 1.40
C ALA A 90 7.20 -4.05 0.78
N PRO A 91 6.50 -5.05 1.34
CA PRO A 91 6.26 -6.30 0.65
C PRO A 91 5.57 -6.05 -0.70
N LEU A 92 5.91 -6.87 -1.70
CA LEU A 92 5.56 -6.63 -3.09
C LEU A 92 4.04 -6.57 -3.31
N GLY A 93 3.27 -7.49 -2.74
CA GLY A 93 1.81 -7.51 -2.88
C GLY A 93 1.16 -6.27 -2.26
N ASP A 94 1.57 -5.94 -1.05
CA ASP A 94 1.07 -4.80 -0.28
C ASP A 94 1.32 -3.48 -0.98
N PHE A 95 2.53 -3.27 -1.50
CA PHE A 95 2.85 -2.08 -2.29
C PHE A 95 1.93 -1.93 -3.49
N PHE A 96 1.56 -3.04 -4.14
CA PHE A 96 0.69 -3.04 -5.33
C PHE A 96 -0.80 -3.23 -5.00
N GLY A 97 -1.22 -2.94 -3.77
CA GLY A 97 -2.63 -2.75 -3.44
C GLY A 97 -3.37 -3.96 -2.93
N VAL A 98 -2.72 -5.11 -2.74
CA VAL A 98 -3.38 -6.31 -2.20
C VAL A 98 -2.55 -6.90 -1.07
N GLY A 99 -3.10 -6.83 0.14
CA GLY A 99 -2.49 -7.44 1.32
C GLY A 99 -2.60 -8.96 1.36
N HIS A 100 -2.36 -9.49 2.56
CA HIS A 100 -2.40 -10.90 2.93
C HIS A 100 -1.60 -11.87 2.06
N ALA A 101 -0.57 -11.40 1.36
CA ALA A 101 0.20 -12.20 0.41
C ALA A 101 -0.65 -12.82 -0.73
N VAL A 102 -1.79 -12.20 -1.04
CA VAL A 102 -2.75 -12.62 -2.06
C VAL A 102 -2.59 -11.75 -3.30
N ALA A 103 -2.92 -12.29 -4.47
CA ALA A 103 -3.09 -11.54 -5.69
C ALA A 103 -4.57 -11.45 -6.07
N LYS A 104 -5.03 -10.27 -6.47
CA LYS A 104 -6.39 -10.07 -6.98
C LYS A 104 -6.42 -9.13 -8.17
N HIS A 105 -7.39 -9.33 -9.06
CA HIS A 105 -7.67 -8.38 -10.13
C HIS A 105 -8.40 -7.17 -9.55
N TYR A 106 -7.86 -5.97 -9.73
CA TYR A 106 -8.53 -4.73 -9.38
C TYR A 106 -8.00 -3.57 -10.22
N ILE A 107 -8.75 -2.47 -10.25
CA ILE A 107 -8.35 -1.23 -10.90
C ILE A 107 -8.43 -0.07 -9.92
N SER A 108 -7.43 0.79 -9.93
CA SER A 108 -7.50 2.15 -9.39
C SER A 108 -6.70 3.08 -10.31
N LEU A 109 -6.68 4.38 -10.00
CA LEU A 109 -5.95 5.35 -10.80
C LEU A 109 -4.42 5.18 -10.69
N PRO A 110 -3.80 5.18 -9.49
CA PRO A 110 -2.34 5.07 -9.38
C PRO A 110 -1.82 3.64 -9.42
N LEU A 111 -2.61 2.64 -8.99
CA LEU A 111 -2.18 1.24 -8.95
C LEU A 111 -3.23 0.33 -9.58
N ASN A 112 -2.80 -0.77 -10.19
CA ASN A 112 -3.72 -1.86 -10.53
C ASN A 112 -2.99 -3.19 -10.59
N ALA A 113 -3.75 -4.27 -10.45
CA ALA A 113 -3.24 -5.61 -10.65
C ALA A 113 -4.17 -6.38 -11.59
N VAL A 114 -3.58 -7.08 -12.56
CA VAL A 114 -4.28 -8.05 -13.39
C VAL A 114 -3.90 -9.44 -12.91
N PHE A 115 -4.86 -10.12 -12.30
CA PHE A 115 -4.76 -11.50 -11.87
C PHE A 115 -5.86 -12.32 -12.51
N GLY A 116 -5.64 -13.62 -12.65
CA GLY A 116 -6.64 -14.53 -13.20
C GLY A 116 -6.34 -15.97 -12.80
N PRO A 117 -7.28 -16.89 -13.07
CA PRO A 117 -7.08 -18.30 -12.75
C PRO A 117 -5.88 -18.85 -13.50
N ARG A 118 -5.28 -19.91 -12.94
CA ARG A 118 -4.14 -20.60 -13.53
C ARG A 118 -4.41 -20.97 -14.99
N ARG A 119 -3.54 -20.53 -15.90
CA ARG A 119 -3.64 -20.87 -17.32
C ARG A 119 -3.09 -22.26 -17.63
N GLY A 120 -3.92 -23.28 -17.47
CA GLY A 120 -3.56 -24.68 -17.82
C GLY A 120 -2.50 -25.29 -16.88
N PRO A 121 -2.02 -26.51 -17.18
CA PRO A 121 -1.18 -27.28 -16.26
C PRO A 121 0.19 -26.64 -15.98
N LYS A 122 0.66 -25.73 -16.85
CA LYS A 122 1.95 -25.05 -16.74
C LYS A 122 1.86 -23.52 -16.59
N GLY A 123 0.66 -22.93 -16.60
CA GLY A 123 0.51 -21.48 -16.47
C GLY A 123 0.82 -21.01 -15.05
N PRO A 124 1.46 -19.85 -14.88
CA PRO A 124 1.77 -19.31 -13.56
C PRO A 124 0.49 -18.77 -12.88
N PHE A 125 0.47 -18.81 -11.55
CA PHE A 125 -0.30 -17.89 -10.73
C PHE A 125 0.57 -16.64 -10.53
N ALA A 126 0.44 -15.67 -11.42
CA ALA A 126 1.21 -14.44 -11.33
C ALA A 126 0.29 -13.25 -11.61
N ALA A 127 0.36 -12.25 -10.74
CA ALA A 127 -0.24 -10.96 -11.01
C ALA A 127 0.68 -10.15 -11.92
N ALA A 128 0.09 -9.44 -12.88
CA ALA A 128 0.74 -8.28 -13.49
C ALA A 128 0.38 -7.07 -12.66
N MET A 129 1.39 -6.41 -12.08
CA MET A 129 1.22 -5.31 -11.14
C MET A 129 1.72 -4.02 -11.79
N ASN A 130 0.92 -2.96 -11.73
CA ASN A 130 1.23 -1.66 -12.33
C ASN A 130 1.18 -0.57 -11.26
N SER A 131 2.13 0.36 -11.36
CA SER A 131 2.13 1.63 -10.65
C SER A 131 2.29 2.77 -11.64
N TYR A 132 1.49 3.81 -11.48
CA TYR A 132 1.46 5.06 -12.22
C TYR A 132 1.68 6.27 -11.31
N PHE A 133 2.11 6.05 -10.06
CA PHE A 133 2.57 7.15 -9.22
C PHE A 133 3.79 7.81 -9.89
N PRO A 134 3.77 9.14 -10.10
CA PRO A 134 4.96 9.84 -10.56
C PRO A 134 6.03 9.83 -9.47
N MET A 135 7.26 9.40 -9.76
CA MET A 135 8.35 9.35 -8.77
C MET A 135 9.53 10.20 -9.26
N PRO A 136 9.54 11.51 -8.94
CA PRO A 136 10.65 12.39 -9.29
C PRO A 136 11.93 12.02 -8.53
N PHE A 137 13.08 12.27 -9.14
CA PHE A 137 14.41 12.14 -8.53
C PHE A 137 15.35 13.20 -9.14
N GLY A 138 16.21 13.79 -8.33
CA GLY A 138 17.09 14.91 -8.69
C GLY A 138 18.46 14.51 -9.22
N SER A 139 19.06 13.44 -8.70
CA SER A 139 20.41 13.01 -9.07
C SER A 139 20.52 11.51 -9.33
N HIS A 140 19.68 10.71 -8.69
CA HIS A 140 19.76 9.25 -8.77
C HIS A 140 18.44 8.59 -8.38
N ALA A 141 18.12 7.48 -9.04
CA ALA A 141 17.05 6.58 -8.63
C ALA A 141 17.54 5.14 -8.67
N ARG A 142 17.39 4.42 -7.56
CA ARG A 142 17.63 2.98 -7.49
C ARG A 142 16.37 2.26 -7.06
N ILE A 143 15.95 1.26 -7.83
CA ILE A 143 14.85 0.36 -7.46
C ILE A 143 15.38 -1.06 -7.43
N GLN A 144 15.06 -1.79 -6.36
CA GLN A 144 15.48 -3.18 -6.19
C GLN A 144 14.35 -4.07 -5.65
N ILE A 145 14.47 -5.35 -5.96
CA ILE A 145 13.63 -6.42 -5.40
C ILE A 145 14.53 -7.30 -4.54
N ARG A 146 14.24 -7.35 -3.24
CA ARG A 146 14.88 -8.23 -2.27
C ARG A 146 14.06 -9.52 -2.14
N ASN A 147 14.68 -10.66 -2.44
CA ASN A 147 14.03 -11.96 -2.35
C ASN A 147 14.32 -12.59 -0.99
N GLU A 148 13.46 -12.33 0.00
CA GLU A 148 13.57 -12.98 1.32
C GLU A 148 12.82 -14.32 1.37
N SER A 149 12.41 -14.86 0.22
CA SER A 149 11.77 -16.17 0.18
C SER A 149 12.80 -17.30 0.21
N ASP A 150 12.31 -18.49 0.53
CA ASP A 150 13.08 -19.73 0.55
C ASP A 150 13.27 -20.34 -0.86
N GLN A 151 12.77 -19.67 -1.91
CA GLN A 151 12.85 -20.12 -3.29
C GLN A 151 13.39 -18.99 -4.19
N PRO A 152 14.02 -19.32 -5.33
CA PRO A 152 14.35 -18.29 -6.31
C PRO A 152 13.09 -17.67 -6.91
N ILE A 153 13.21 -16.42 -7.35
CA ILE A 153 12.36 -15.89 -8.41
C ILE A 153 12.88 -16.49 -9.72
N GLU A 154 12.14 -17.42 -10.30
CA GLU A 154 12.54 -18.07 -11.56
C GLU A 154 12.39 -17.15 -12.77
N ASN A 155 11.36 -16.28 -12.74
CA ASN A 155 11.12 -15.30 -13.78
C ASN A 155 10.68 -13.98 -13.16
N LEU A 156 11.56 -12.98 -13.14
CA LEU A 156 11.23 -11.60 -12.82
C LEU A 156 11.15 -10.78 -14.11
N PHE A 157 9.94 -10.36 -14.48
CA PHE A 157 9.70 -9.47 -15.61
C PHE A 157 9.36 -8.07 -15.08
N TYR A 158 9.97 -7.03 -15.65
CA TYR A 158 9.70 -5.66 -15.22
C TYR A 158 9.90 -4.65 -16.36
N TYR A 159 9.16 -3.55 -16.29
CA TYR A 159 9.39 -2.28 -16.97
C TYR A 159 9.43 -1.17 -15.92
N VAL A 160 10.46 -0.34 -15.97
CA VAL A 160 10.54 0.94 -15.26
C VAL A 160 10.66 2.01 -16.34
N ASP A 161 9.55 2.69 -16.60
CA ASP A 161 9.42 3.77 -17.58
C ASP A 161 9.66 5.11 -16.91
N TYR A 162 10.55 5.91 -17.48
CA TYR A 162 10.94 7.19 -16.90
C TYR A 162 11.29 8.22 -17.97
N GLU A 163 11.23 9.48 -17.56
CA GLU A 163 11.71 10.62 -18.34
C GLU A 163 12.95 11.20 -17.66
N LEU A 164 13.98 11.52 -18.45
CA LEU A 164 15.13 12.29 -17.97
C LEU A 164 14.96 13.76 -18.33
N SER A 165 15.38 14.62 -17.41
CA SER A 165 15.44 16.06 -17.56
C SER A 165 16.89 16.53 -17.68
N GLU A 166 17.15 17.46 -18.60
CA GLU A 166 18.42 18.20 -18.63
C GLU A 166 18.44 19.35 -17.62
N GLN A 167 17.27 19.77 -17.15
CA GLN A 167 17.12 20.78 -16.11
C GLN A 167 17.10 20.12 -14.73
N PRO A 168 17.64 20.78 -13.69
CA PRO A 168 17.50 20.30 -12.33
C PRO A 168 16.02 20.19 -11.94
N ILE A 169 15.71 19.24 -11.06
CA ILE A 169 14.37 19.14 -10.46
C ILE A 169 14.13 20.38 -9.59
N PRO A 170 12.99 21.07 -9.71
CA PRO A 170 12.64 22.18 -8.84
C PRO A 170 12.62 21.81 -7.35
N ASP A 171 12.98 22.75 -6.48
CA ASP A 171 13.08 22.52 -5.03
C ASP A 171 11.72 22.22 -4.36
N ASP A 172 10.61 22.56 -5.02
CA ASP A 172 9.24 22.28 -4.57
C ASP A 172 8.69 20.94 -5.07
N VAL A 173 9.50 20.15 -5.79
CA VAL A 173 9.15 18.80 -6.22
C VAL A 173 9.61 17.78 -5.19
N ALA A 174 8.64 17.23 -4.48
CA ALA A 174 8.81 16.20 -3.47
C ALA A 174 9.17 14.81 -4.06
N ARG A 175 9.65 13.92 -3.18
CA ARG A 175 9.95 12.52 -3.48
C ARG A 175 8.82 11.62 -3.04
N PHE A 176 8.55 10.59 -3.84
CA PHE A 176 7.53 9.59 -3.54
C PHE A 176 8.02 8.65 -2.45
N HIS A 177 7.18 8.41 -1.45
CA HIS A 177 7.46 7.49 -0.37
C HIS A 177 6.32 6.50 -0.23
N ALA A 178 6.67 5.28 0.20
CA ALA A 178 5.69 4.30 0.61
C ALA A 178 6.28 3.32 1.62
N TYR A 179 5.61 3.15 2.76
CA TYR A 179 6.17 2.37 3.85
C TYR A 179 5.14 1.42 4.45
N TYR A 180 5.57 0.17 4.64
CA TYR A 180 4.80 -0.89 5.28
C TYR A 180 4.88 -0.81 6.80
N ARG A 181 3.71 -0.91 7.45
CA ARG A 181 3.57 -1.08 8.89
C ARG A 181 2.66 -2.27 9.20
N GLN A 182 2.82 -2.83 10.39
CA GLN A 182 1.91 -3.85 10.91
C GLN A 182 1.84 -3.81 12.44
N GLU A 183 0.72 -4.32 12.96
CA GLU A 183 0.52 -4.66 14.36
C GLU A 183 -0.28 -5.96 14.40
N LYS A 184 0.29 -7.00 15.02
CA LYS A 184 -0.12 -8.38 14.77
C LYS A 184 -0.10 -9.25 16.03
N PRO A 185 -1.18 -9.28 16.85
CA PRO A 185 -2.40 -8.50 16.72
C PRO A 185 -2.25 -7.09 17.31
N THR A 186 -3.23 -6.22 17.03
CA THR A 186 -3.46 -4.99 17.79
C THR A 186 -3.82 -5.29 19.26
N THR A 187 -3.48 -4.36 20.14
CA THR A 187 -3.76 -4.50 21.58
C THR A 187 -5.15 -3.97 21.94
N ALA A 188 -6.14 -4.87 22.07
CA ALA A 188 -7.50 -4.50 22.44
C ALA A 188 -7.60 -3.77 23.79
N VAL A 189 -8.29 -2.63 23.81
CA VAL A 189 -8.65 -1.88 25.01
C VAL A 189 -9.96 -2.40 25.57
N ARG A 190 -9.98 -2.75 26.87
CA ARG A 190 -11.16 -3.35 27.51
C ARG A 190 -12.07 -2.28 28.10
N HIS A 191 -13.31 -2.23 27.60
CA HIS A 191 -14.37 -1.36 28.10
C HIS A 191 -15.47 -2.15 28.81
N THR A 192 -16.10 -1.55 29.83
CA THR A 192 -17.24 -2.16 30.54
C THR A 192 -18.54 -1.57 30.04
N SER A 193 -19.54 -2.40 29.73
CA SER A 193 -20.90 -1.98 29.38
C SER A 193 -21.94 -2.55 30.35
N GLU A 194 -22.98 -1.77 30.63
CA GLU A 194 -24.18 -2.23 31.34
C GLU A 194 -25.26 -2.75 30.36
N LEU A 195 -25.09 -2.54 29.06
CA LEU A 195 -26.02 -3.00 28.03
C LEU A 195 -25.71 -4.44 27.63
N GLU A 196 -26.73 -5.29 27.67
CA GLU A 196 -26.68 -6.65 27.13
C GLU A 196 -26.94 -6.58 25.61
N ASN A 197 -25.89 -6.75 24.80
CA ASN A 197 -25.90 -6.60 23.32
C ASN A 197 -26.18 -5.17 22.83
N PRO A 198 -25.26 -4.21 23.07
CA PRO A 198 -25.39 -2.85 22.54
C PRO A 198 -25.46 -2.84 21.01
N ALA A 199 -26.18 -1.86 20.45
CA ALA A 199 -26.05 -1.50 19.05
C ALA A 199 -24.67 -0.86 18.79
N PRO A 200 -24.21 -0.74 17.52
CA PRO A 200 -22.87 -0.20 17.21
C PRO A 200 -22.62 1.19 17.82
N TRP A 201 -23.59 2.10 17.73
CA TRP A 201 -23.51 3.44 18.33
C TRP A 201 -23.66 3.47 19.86
N ASP A 202 -23.98 2.34 20.48
CA ASP A 202 -24.08 2.17 21.94
C ASP A 202 -22.89 1.36 22.51
N LEU A 203 -21.86 1.07 21.70
CA LEU A 203 -20.64 0.40 22.16
C LEU A 203 -19.94 1.21 23.26
N PRO A 204 -19.42 0.56 24.31
CA PRO A 204 -18.78 1.25 25.43
C PRO A 204 -17.40 1.80 25.06
N GLY A 205 -16.94 2.79 25.82
CA GLY A 205 -15.60 3.35 25.68
C GLY A 205 -15.59 4.71 24.99
N THR A 206 -14.51 5.45 25.22
CA THR A 206 -14.23 6.74 24.58
C THR A 206 -12.75 6.83 24.27
N ASN A 207 -12.40 7.20 23.04
CA ASN A 207 -11.04 7.48 22.65
C ASN A 207 -10.83 8.99 22.52
N LEU A 208 -10.11 9.56 23.48
CA LEU A 208 -9.92 11.02 23.59
C LEU A 208 -8.46 11.43 23.34
N THR A 209 -7.64 10.51 22.81
CA THR A 209 -6.22 10.80 22.52
C THR A 209 -5.76 10.24 21.18
N GLY A 210 -6.30 9.10 20.74
CA GLY A 210 -5.81 8.37 19.57
C GLY A 210 -4.47 7.66 19.80
N ASP A 211 -4.01 7.56 21.05
CA ASP A 211 -2.69 7.00 21.37
C ASP A 211 -2.60 5.51 21.09
N ASP A 212 -3.67 4.77 21.38
CA ASP A 212 -3.78 3.32 21.19
C ASP A 212 -4.19 2.93 19.75
N ASN A 213 -4.43 3.89 18.87
CA ASN A 213 -4.84 3.60 17.49
C ASN A 213 -3.72 2.89 16.71
N TYR A 214 -4.12 2.05 15.76
CA TYR A 214 -3.19 1.53 14.76
C TYR A 214 -2.65 2.67 13.90
N VAL A 215 -1.32 2.82 13.84
CA VAL A 215 -0.67 3.90 13.09
C VAL A 215 -0.35 3.45 11.67
N ILE A 216 -0.99 4.10 10.70
CA ILE A 216 -0.78 3.90 9.25
C ILE A 216 0.46 4.68 8.78
N LEU A 217 0.62 5.93 9.21
CA LEU A 217 1.75 6.80 8.89
C LEU A 217 2.16 7.62 10.11
N ASP A 218 3.47 7.77 10.29
CA ASP A 218 4.07 8.73 11.22
C ASP A 218 5.27 9.36 10.50
N ALA A 219 5.09 10.58 10.00
CA ALA A 219 6.05 11.29 9.17
C ALA A 219 6.43 12.63 9.80
N THR A 220 7.68 13.03 9.58
CA THR A 220 8.19 14.36 9.93
C THR A 220 8.79 14.99 8.68
N GLY A 221 8.58 16.29 8.49
CA GLY A 221 8.97 17.03 7.30
C GLY A 221 7.80 17.79 6.69
N THR A 222 7.97 18.23 5.45
CA THR A 222 6.95 18.96 4.69
C THR A 222 6.50 18.11 3.51
N GLY A 223 5.20 17.89 3.37
CA GLY A 223 4.70 16.97 2.36
C GLY A 223 3.19 16.87 2.28
N HIS A 224 2.73 15.82 1.63
CA HIS A 224 1.32 15.47 1.61
C HIS A 224 1.11 13.96 1.43
N TYR A 225 0.19 13.43 2.23
CA TYR A 225 -0.28 12.05 2.18
C TYR A 225 -1.29 11.88 1.03
N VAL A 226 -1.10 10.81 0.25
CA VAL A 226 -1.89 10.52 -0.96
C VAL A 226 -2.64 9.21 -0.89
N GLY A 227 -2.61 8.52 0.26
CA GLY A 227 -3.46 7.35 0.49
C GLY A 227 -2.77 6.19 1.18
N CYS A 228 -3.53 5.12 1.35
CA CYS A 228 -3.03 3.87 1.88
C CYS A 228 -3.74 2.65 1.31
N VAL A 229 -3.07 1.52 1.48
CA VAL A 229 -3.68 0.20 1.51
C VAL A 229 -3.75 -0.20 2.98
N LEU A 230 -4.92 -0.57 3.47
CA LEU A 230 -5.13 -1.15 4.81
C LEU A 230 -5.58 -2.60 4.65
N SER A 231 -5.04 -3.48 5.49
CA SER A 231 -5.34 -4.91 5.47
C SER A 231 -5.58 -5.40 6.88
N ILE A 232 -6.74 -6.04 7.07
CA ILE A 232 -7.21 -6.54 8.36
C ILE A 232 -7.40 -8.06 8.24
N ASP A 233 -6.83 -8.84 9.17
CA ASP A 233 -7.27 -10.22 9.43
C ASP A 233 -8.17 -10.19 10.66
N ASN A 234 -9.49 -10.20 10.44
CA ASN A 234 -10.48 -10.21 11.52
C ASN A 234 -10.65 -11.63 12.05
N PHE A 235 -9.60 -12.12 12.72
CA PHE A 235 -9.49 -13.51 13.15
C PHE A 235 -10.26 -13.77 14.46
N ASP A 236 -10.52 -12.74 15.25
CA ASP A 236 -11.17 -12.88 16.56
C ASP A 236 -12.67 -12.57 16.53
N ALA A 237 -13.27 -12.47 15.34
CA ALA A 237 -14.67 -12.07 15.14
C ALA A 237 -15.66 -12.80 16.07
N SER A 238 -15.49 -14.12 16.26
CA SER A 238 -16.37 -14.94 17.11
C SER A 238 -16.29 -14.63 18.61
N ASN A 239 -15.27 -13.91 19.07
CA ASN A 239 -15.09 -13.52 20.47
C ASN A 239 -15.35 -12.02 20.70
N GLN A 240 -15.75 -11.28 19.66
CA GLN A 240 -16.07 -9.86 19.73
C GLN A 240 -17.56 -9.65 20.04
N VAL A 241 -17.87 -8.59 20.78
CA VAL A 241 -19.27 -8.18 21.05
C VAL A 241 -19.95 -7.76 19.75
N PHE A 242 -19.23 -7.01 18.92
CA PHE A 242 -19.65 -6.63 17.59
C PHE A 242 -18.59 -7.10 16.59
N THR A 243 -18.98 -7.98 15.66
CA THR A 243 -18.03 -8.73 14.82
C THR A 243 -17.46 -7.93 13.67
N TRP A 244 -18.09 -6.81 13.32
CA TRP A 244 -17.62 -5.90 12.28
C TRP A 244 -16.34 -5.20 12.77
N PRO A 245 -15.21 -5.30 12.04
CA PRO A 245 -13.95 -4.70 12.48
C PRO A 245 -13.83 -3.22 12.13
N GLY A 246 -14.82 -2.64 11.45
CA GLY A 246 -14.71 -1.33 10.82
C GLY A 246 -15.39 -0.17 11.54
N GLU A 247 -15.89 -0.33 12.76
CA GLU A 247 -16.41 0.82 13.54
C GLU A 247 -15.30 1.82 13.95
N GLY A 248 -14.02 1.50 13.72
CA GLY A 248 -12.92 2.35 14.14
C GLY A 248 -12.73 3.59 13.27
N ASP A 249 -12.64 4.75 13.92
CA ASP A 249 -12.50 6.06 13.27
C ASP A 249 -11.05 6.31 12.79
N ASP A 250 -10.91 6.89 11.61
CA ASP A 250 -9.63 7.46 11.16
C ASP A 250 -9.34 8.79 11.87
N MET A 251 -8.08 9.01 12.27
CA MET A 251 -7.64 10.22 12.97
C MET A 251 -6.33 10.73 12.40
N PHE A 252 -6.30 11.99 11.95
CA PHE A 252 -5.10 12.60 11.35
C PHE A 252 -4.64 13.77 12.20
N PHE A 253 -3.48 13.63 12.82
CA PHE A 253 -2.86 14.68 13.63
C PHE A 253 -1.83 15.41 12.77
N ILE A 254 -2.19 16.61 12.33
CA ILE A 254 -1.36 17.43 11.43
C ILE A 254 -0.50 18.38 12.27
N ASP A 255 0.80 18.43 11.99
CA ASP A 255 1.74 19.42 12.54
C ASP A 255 1.74 19.55 14.07
N GLY A 256 1.55 18.41 14.76
CA GLY A 256 1.57 18.32 16.22
C GLY A 256 0.21 18.60 16.88
N GLU A 257 -0.88 18.57 16.12
CA GLU A 257 -2.23 18.54 16.67
C GLU A 257 -2.39 17.44 17.73
N VAL A 258 -3.27 17.72 18.69
CA VAL A 258 -3.72 16.78 19.72
C VAL A 258 -5.23 16.62 19.59
N TRP A 259 -5.81 15.66 20.32
CA TRP A 259 -7.24 15.44 20.28
C TRP A 259 -8.05 16.71 20.67
N PRO A 260 -9.15 17.01 19.96
CA PRO A 260 -9.60 16.35 18.73
C PRO A 260 -8.76 16.81 17.51
N PRO A 261 -8.31 15.90 16.64
CA PRO A 261 -7.62 16.26 15.41
C PRO A 261 -8.52 17.04 14.46
N SER A 262 -7.92 17.77 13.52
CA SER A 262 -8.66 18.50 12.48
C SER A 262 -9.40 17.58 11.50
N LEU A 263 -8.91 16.36 11.29
CA LEU A 263 -9.59 15.31 10.53
C LEU A 263 -9.85 14.11 11.44
N HIS A 264 -11.13 13.87 11.70
CA HIS A 264 -11.65 12.76 12.49
C HIS A 264 -12.77 12.08 11.71
N GLY A 265 -12.68 10.76 11.57
CA GLY A 265 -13.60 9.91 10.84
C GLY A 265 -14.85 9.53 11.59
N THR A 266 -15.56 8.57 11.00
CA THR A 266 -16.81 7.98 11.53
C THR A 266 -16.88 6.45 11.44
N GLY A 267 -15.83 5.83 10.87
CA GLY A 267 -15.73 4.40 10.66
C GLY A 267 -14.73 4.09 9.56
N THR A 268 -14.20 2.89 9.59
CA THR A 268 -13.23 2.38 8.61
C THR A 268 -13.90 2.24 7.24
N GLU A 269 -15.11 1.70 7.14
CA GLU A 269 -15.77 1.63 5.84
C GLU A 269 -16.07 3.01 5.25
N ASP A 270 -16.37 3.98 6.12
CA ASP A 270 -16.67 5.34 5.75
C ASP A 270 -15.41 6.03 5.22
N TYR A 271 -14.27 5.84 5.92
CA TYR A 271 -12.96 6.27 5.44
C TYR A 271 -12.65 5.68 4.06
N PHE A 272 -12.97 4.42 3.81
CA PHE A 272 -12.73 3.76 2.51
C PHE A 272 -13.83 3.99 1.46
N GLY A 273 -14.71 4.97 1.66
CA GLY A 273 -15.70 5.42 0.66
C GLY A 273 -16.86 4.44 0.46
N ALA A 274 -17.13 3.60 1.45
CA ALA A 274 -18.28 2.71 1.51
C ALA A 274 -19.18 3.11 2.69
N ALA A 275 -20.03 2.18 3.15
CA ALA A 275 -20.90 2.33 4.31
C ALA A 275 -21.44 0.95 4.72
N TRP A 276 -21.99 0.82 5.93
CA TRP A 276 -22.78 -0.34 6.37
C TRP A 276 -22.06 -1.70 6.23
N GLY A 277 -20.80 -1.78 6.66
CA GLY A 277 -20.06 -3.06 6.66
C GLY A 277 -19.75 -3.63 5.26
N PHE A 278 -19.48 -2.76 4.27
CA PHE A 278 -19.15 -3.15 2.90
C PHE A 278 -20.19 -4.08 2.21
N PRO A 279 -21.45 -3.65 2.06
CA PRO A 279 -22.54 -4.52 1.61
C PRO A 279 -22.36 -5.04 0.17
N SER A 280 -21.52 -4.39 -0.65
CA SER A 280 -21.18 -4.85 -1.99
C SER A 280 -20.11 -5.95 -2.02
N GLY A 281 -19.42 -6.21 -0.91
CA GLY A 281 -18.18 -6.96 -0.89
C GLY A 281 -17.08 -6.24 -1.67
N GLU A 282 -16.30 -6.98 -2.47
CA GLU A 282 -15.22 -6.43 -3.29
C GLU A 282 -15.71 -5.33 -4.26
N TYR A 283 -14.96 -4.23 -4.32
CA TYR A 283 -15.23 -3.09 -5.20
C TYR A 283 -13.91 -2.46 -5.62
N ALA A 284 -13.81 -1.94 -6.84
CA ALA A 284 -12.63 -1.23 -7.31
C ALA A 284 -13.02 0.00 -8.13
N GLY A 285 -12.68 1.18 -7.62
CA GLY A 285 -12.85 2.47 -8.29
C GLY A 285 -11.52 3.22 -8.44
N PRO A 286 -11.52 4.37 -9.14
CA PRO A 286 -10.29 5.14 -9.36
C PRO A 286 -9.57 5.56 -8.06
N TYR A 287 -10.33 5.90 -7.02
CA TYR A 287 -9.80 6.51 -5.80
C TYR A 287 -9.99 5.66 -4.53
N HIS A 288 -10.85 4.64 -4.53
CA HIS A 288 -11.01 3.75 -3.38
C HIS A 288 -11.51 2.37 -3.81
N GLY A 289 -11.36 1.38 -2.93
CA GLY A 289 -11.81 0.03 -3.20
C GLY A 289 -11.55 -0.96 -2.07
N ILE A 290 -12.17 -2.13 -2.20
CA ILE A 290 -12.03 -3.31 -1.36
C ILE A 290 -11.52 -4.42 -2.28
N THR A 291 -10.21 -4.66 -2.25
CA THR A 291 -9.52 -5.63 -3.13
C THR A 291 -9.61 -7.04 -2.62
N LEU A 292 -9.89 -7.23 -1.33
CA LEU A 292 -10.19 -8.52 -0.73
C LEU A 292 -11.29 -8.29 0.29
N GLY A 293 -12.42 -8.96 0.10
CA GLY A 293 -13.54 -8.94 1.05
C GLY A 293 -13.69 -10.32 1.66
N ALA A 294 -13.67 -10.39 3.00
CA ALA A 294 -14.09 -11.60 3.69
C ALA A 294 -15.63 -11.72 3.63
N SER A 295 -16.21 -12.76 4.27
CA SER A 295 -17.67 -12.95 4.26
C SER A 295 -18.38 -11.70 4.82
N PRO A 296 -19.23 -10.99 4.04
CA PRO A 296 -19.98 -9.84 4.55
C PRO A 296 -21.05 -10.23 5.57
N GLN A 297 -21.30 -11.53 5.77
CA GLN A 297 -22.24 -12.02 6.79
C GLN A 297 -21.55 -12.27 8.13
N GLU A 298 -20.33 -12.80 8.10
CA GLU A 298 -19.61 -13.22 9.31
C GLU A 298 -18.55 -12.21 9.74
N HIS A 299 -18.15 -11.31 8.84
CA HIS A 299 -17.03 -10.36 8.96
C HIS A 299 -15.65 -10.96 9.25
N PHE A 300 -15.62 -12.27 9.47
CA PHE A 300 -14.45 -13.07 9.76
C PHE A 300 -13.54 -13.23 8.54
N GLY A 301 -12.23 -13.06 8.76
CA GLY A 301 -11.20 -13.35 7.77
C GLY A 301 -10.54 -12.09 7.19
N LEU A 302 -10.07 -12.23 5.95
CA LEU A 302 -9.11 -11.31 5.34
C LEU A 302 -9.80 -10.18 4.58
N TRP A 303 -9.48 -8.95 4.96
CA TRP A 303 -9.90 -7.72 4.30
C TRP A 303 -8.68 -6.97 3.78
N SER A 304 -8.78 -6.42 2.57
CA SER A 304 -7.78 -5.51 2.00
C SER A 304 -8.53 -4.41 1.26
N MET A 305 -8.20 -3.16 1.58
CA MET A 305 -8.88 -1.97 1.08
C MET A 305 -7.87 -0.88 0.77
N PHE A 306 -8.21 0.00 -0.16
CA PHE A 306 -7.37 1.15 -0.51
C PHE A 306 -8.20 2.43 -0.61
N ARG A 307 -7.56 3.55 -0.29
CA ARG A 307 -8.04 4.90 -0.57
C ARG A 307 -6.88 5.76 -1.04
N TRP A 308 -7.12 6.54 -2.09
CA TRP A 308 -6.18 7.46 -2.71
C TRP A 308 -6.69 8.88 -2.58
N HIS A 309 -5.96 9.70 -1.83
CA HIS A 309 -6.19 11.13 -1.69
C HIS A 309 -5.52 11.89 -2.85
N ILE A 310 -6.01 11.67 -4.08
CA ILE A 310 -5.44 12.28 -5.30
C ILE A 310 -5.92 13.72 -5.45
N GLU A 311 -7.24 13.91 -5.39
CA GLU A 311 -7.86 15.23 -5.53
C GLU A 311 -7.92 15.98 -4.17
N ASP A 312 -7.77 15.24 -3.06
CA ASP A 312 -7.90 15.70 -1.68
C ASP A 312 -6.69 15.29 -0.79
N PRO A 313 -5.43 15.54 -1.20
CA PRO A 313 -4.24 15.16 -0.43
C PRO A 313 -4.20 15.84 0.94
N VAL A 314 -3.82 15.10 1.98
CA VAL A 314 -3.66 15.64 3.34
C VAL A 314 -2.27 16.24 3.49
N ARG A 315 -2.20 17.56 3.65
CA ARG A 315 -0.96 18.35 3.64
C ARG A 315 -0.43 18.57 5.04
N PHE A 316 0.89 18.61 5.19
CA PHE A 316 1.58 18.88 6.45
C PHE A 316 2.87 19.66 6.21
N GLU A 317 3.25 20.54 7.12
CA GLU A 317 4.48 21.35 7.03
C GLU A 317 5.59 20.86 7.96
N LYS A 318 5.24 20.15 9.05
CA LYS A 318 6.16 19.68 10.08
C LYS A 318 6.04 18.19 10.34
N SER A 319 4.82 17.67 10.43
CA SER A 319 4.58 16.25 10.75
C SER A 319 3.17 15.81 10.41
N LEU A 320 2.99 14.51 10.15
CA LEU A 320 1.69 13.90 9.98
C LEU A 320 1.66 12.54 10.67
N ARG A 321 0.72 12.36 11.61
CA ARG A 321 0.34 11.03 12.12
C ARG A 321 -1.03 10.67 11.59
N VAL A 322 -1.11 9.63 10.76
CA VAL A 322 -2.36 9.02 10.29
C VAL A 322 -2.56 7.75 11.09
N SER A 323 -3.65 7.66 11.84
CA SER A 323 -4.03 6.46 12.58
C SER A 323 -5.48 6.10 12.33
N ILE A 324 -5.85 4.88 12.69
CA ILE A 324 -7.22 4.39 12.65
C ILE A 324 -7.46 3.52 13.88
N GLU A 325 -8.62 3.64 14.49
CA GLU A 325 -8.97 2.74 15.58
C GLU A 325 -9.16 1.31 15.06
N HIS A 326 -8.89 0.32 15.91
CA HIS A 326 -9.11 -1.09 15.60
C HIS A 326 -10.35 -1.61 16.34
N GLY A 327 -11.52 -1.31 15.77
CA GLY A 327 -12.82 -1.35 16.46
C GLY A 327 -13.10 -0.06 17.23
N HIS A 328 -14.35 0.17 17.64
CA HIS A 328 -14.74 1.38 18.38
C HIS A 328 -13.90 1.54 19.64
N ALA A 329 -13.27 2.69 19.84
CA ALA A 329 -12.40 2.94 20.98
C ALA A 329 -11.32 1.86 21.17
N ASN A 330 -10.81 1.29 20.07
CA ASN A 330 -9.76 0.26 20.04
C ASN A 330 -10.14 -1.04 20.76
N ASP A 331 -11.42 -1.42 20.77
CA ASP A 331 -11.95 -2.55 21.54
C ASP A 331 -11.64 -3.95 20.97
N GLN A 332 -11.12 -4.04 19.74
CA GLN A 332 -10.81 -5.32 19.07
C GLN A 332 -9.30 -5.57 18.94
N GLY A 333 -8.89 -6.84 18.95
CA GLY A 333 -7.49 -7.26 18.80
C GLY A 333 -7.28 -8.12 17.57
N ASN A 334 -7.16 -7.49 16.40
CA ASN A 334 -7.05 -8.15 15.09
C ASN A 334 -5.68 -7.90 14.46
N ASP A 335 -5.34 -8.56 13.35
CA ASP A 335 -4.10 -8.20 12.66
C ASP A 335 -4.33 -7.03 11.72
N TYR A 336 -3.54 -5.98 11.89
CA TYR A 336 -3.53 -4.83 11.01
C TYR A 336 -2.19 -4.75 10.28
N SER A 337 -2.24 -4.48 8.99
CA SER A 337 -1.07 -4.08 8.22
C SER A 337 -1.47 -3.04 7.19
N SER A 338 -0.54 -2.16 6.83
CA SER A 338 -0.81 -1.10 5.88
C SER A 338 0.42 -0.71 5.09
N VAL A 339 0.20 -0.13 3.91
CA VAL A 339 1.20 0.68 3.21
C VAL A 339 0.65 2.08 3.10
N ALA A 340 1.33 3.06 3.69
CA ALA A 340 1.05 4.47 3.47
C ALA A 340 1.80 4.96 2.24
N TYR A 341 1.24 5.92 1.50
CA TYR A 341 1.84 6.53 0.32
C TYR A 341 1.78 8.05 0.47
N TRP A 342 2.90 8.74 0.28
CA TRP A 342 2.97 10.19 0.42
C TRP A 342 4.10 10.79 -0.42
N TYR A 343 4.09 12.10 -0.54
CA TYR A 343 5.20 12.88 -1.09
C TYR A 343 5.79 13.77 -0.01
N GLN A 344 7.11 13.83 0.06
CA GLN A 344 7.81 14.68 1.03
C GLN A 344 9.02 15.38 0.42
N LEU A 345 9.27 16.61 0.88
CA LEU A 345 10.45 17.40 0.56
C LEU A 345 11.61 17.06 1.51
N GLY A 346 12.82 17.07 0.96
CA GLY A 346 14.04 16.82 1.73
C GLY A 346 14.13 15.40 2.30
N ASP A 347 14.96 15.26 3.32
CA ASP A 347 15.18 13.97 4.00
C ASP A 347 13.92 13.52 4.75
N HIS A 348 13.79 12.20 4.89
CA HIS A 348 12.75 11.58 5.71
C HIS A 348 13.34 10.93 6.96
N ALA A 349 12.51 10.74 7.99
CA ALA A 349 12.88 9.89 9.11
C ALA A 349 13.13 8.46 8.59
N PRO A 350 14.22 7.79 9.00
CA PRO A 350 14.57 6.50 8.45
C PRO A 350 13.47 5.48 8.69
N HIS A 351 13.07 4.80 7.62
CA HIS A 351 12.16 3.66 7.70
C HIS A 351 12.87 2.50 8.40
N ALA A 352 12.22 1.97 9.44
CA ALA A 352 12.71 0.78 10.11
C ALA A 352 12.73 -0.41 9.15
N GLU A 353 13.54 -1.41 9.47
CA GLU A 353 13.53 -2.67 8.73
C GLU A 353 12.17 -3.35 8.86
N LEU A 354 11.75 -4.08 7.82
CA LEU A 354 10.51 -4.84 7.90
C LEU A 354 10.64 -5.90 9.00
N PRO A 355 9.54 -6.25 9.71
CA PRO A 355 9.55 -7.40 10.60
C PRO A 355 10.04 -8.65 9.86
N PRO A 356 10.73 -9.58 10.55
CA PRO A 356 11.17 -10.84 9.96
C PRO A 356 10.05 -11.54 9.18
N VAL A 357 10.40 -12.28 8.14
CA VAL A 357 9.43 -12.92 7.23
C VAL A 357 8.35 -13.66 8.02
N GLU A 358 8.75 -14.50 8.98
CA GLU A 358 7.88 -15.30 9.83
C GLU A 358 6.85 -14.49 10.62
N GLU A 359 7.18 -13.25 11.02
CA GLU A 359 6.29 -12.37 11.79
C GLU A 359 5.30 -11.63 10.90
N ARG A 360 5.68 -11.30 9.66
CA ARG A 360 4.83 -10.56 8.71
C ARG A 360 3.99 -11.44 7.77
N LEU A 361 4.14 -12.75 7.80
CA LEU A 361 3.28 -13.66 7.04
C LEU A 361 1.85 -13.66 7.60
N PRO A 362 0.80 -13.69 6.76
CA PRO A 362 -0.59 -13.86 7.20
C PRO A 362 -0.75 -15.11 8.06
N ARG A 363 -1.67 -15.08 9.03
CA ARG A 363 -1.96 -16.23 9.90
C ARG A 363 -2.25 -17.47 9.05
N ARG A 364 -1.77 -18.62 9.51
CA ARG A 364 -2.25 -19.92 9.02
C ARG A 364 -3.41 -20.31 9.92
N TRP A 365 -4.60 -20.39 9.36
CA TRP A 365 -5.77 -20.91 10.05
C TRP A 365 -5.60 -22.42 10.26
N PRO A 366 -5.60 -22.93 11.51
CA PRO A 366 -5.59 -24.36 11.75
C PRO A 366 -6.96 -24.96 11.39
N GLU A 367 -6.94 -26.10 10.68
CA GLU A 367 -7.96 -27.18 10.75
C GLU A 367 -9.37 -27.00 10.15
N HIS A 368 -9.71 -25.91 9.45
CA HIS A 368 -11.03 -25.82 8.79
C HIS A 368 -11.05 -25.78 7.26
N GLY A 369 -9.91 -25.80 6.57
CA GLY A 369 -9.89 -25.97 5.10
C GLY A 369 -10.67 -24.92 4.31
N LEU A 370 -10.98 -23.75 4.91
CA LEU A 370 -11.89 -22.76 4.31
C LEU A 370 -11.24 -21.78 3.33
N TRP A 371 -9.96 -21.93 2.98
CA TRP A 371 -9.27 -20.98 2.09
C TRP A 371 -8.35 -21.62 1.04
N ASP A 372 -8.38 -22.95 0.89
CA ASP A 372 -7.56 -23.68 -0.11
C ASP A 372 -8.32 -23.95 -1.44
N GLU A 373 -9.42 -23.22 -1.73
CA GLU A 373 -10.14 -23.31 -3.02
C GLU A 373 -9.85 -22.14 -3.96
#